data_AF-A0AAV1KGM3-F1
#
_entry.id   AF-A0AAV1KGM3-F1
#
_cell.length_a   1.000
_cell.length_b   1.000
_cell.length_c   1.000
_cell.angle_alpha   90.00
_cell.angle_beta   90.00
_cell.angle_gamma   90.00
#
_symmetry.space_group_name_H-M   'P 1'
#
loop_
_entity.id
_entity.type
_entity.pdbx_description
1 polymer ?
#
loop_
_entity_poly.entity_id
_entity_poly.type
_entity_poly.pdbx_seq_one_letter_code
_entity_poly.pdbx_strand_id
1 'polypeptide(L)' 'MLKYLANNERLVERIADSYPVRRAAQLAISVFYRGKAKASEMDPQKVNTFMTFIRRFTQNLKEGIEDAKKQIKK' A
#
# COMPACT_ATOMS: atom_id res chain seq x y z
N MET A 1 12.96 6.17 4.89
CA MET A 1 12.39 5.50 6.08
C MET A 1 12.30 3.99 5.90
N LEU A 2 11.76 3.46 4.79
CA LEU A 2 11.76 2.02 4.50
C LEU A 2 13.15 1.36 4.52
N LYS A 3 14.20 2.03 4.04
CA LYS A 3 15.59 1.53 4.14
C LYS A 3 16.06 1.29 5.58
N TYR A 4 15.60 2.09 6.55
CA TYR A 4 16.00 1.93 7.96
C TYR A 4 15.25 0.79 8.67
N LEU A 5 14.01 0.52 8.26
CA LEU A 5 13.27 -0.67 8.66
C LEU A 5 13.88 -1.92 8.04
N ALA A 6 14.14 -1.91 6.72
CA ALA A 6 14.74 -3.03 6.00
C ALA A 6 16.15 -3.41 6.50
N ASN A 7 16.93 -2.43 6.96
CA ASN A 7 18.27 -2.68 7.52
C ASN A 7 18.23 -3.29 8.93
N ASN A 8 17.04 -3.35 9.56
CA ASN A 8 16.79 -4.08 10.80
C ASN A 8 15.85 -5.24 10.48
N GLU A 9 16.36 -6.26 9.82
CA GLU A 9 15.62 -7.47 9.43
C GLU A 9 14.76 -7.99 10.59
N ARG A 10 15.30 -8.01 11.80
CA ARG A 10 14.61 -8.43 13.04
C ARG A 10 13.38 -7.60 13.41
N LEU A 11 13.36 -6.30 13.11
CA LEU A 11 12.21 -5.44 13.39
C LEU A 11 11.12 -5.66 12.34
N VAL A 12 11.51 -5.78 11.07
CA VAL A 12 10.60 -6.11 9.97
C VAL A 12 9.99 -7.48 10.17
N GLU A 13 10.78 -8.46 10.63
CA GLU A 13 10.34 -9.81 10.95
C GLU A 13 9.30 -9.80 12.07
N ARG A 14 9.54 -9.08 13.17
CA ARG A 14 8.54 -8.92 14.24
C ARG A 14 7.26 -8.22 13.79
N ILE A 15 7.39 -7.21 12.92
CA ILE A 15 6.23 -6.51 12.35
C ILE A 15 5.47 -7.46 11.42
N ALA A 16 6.15 -8.24 10.59
CA ALA A 16 5.56 -9.23 9.70
C ALA A 16 4.87 -10.37 10.47
N ASP A 17 5.45 -10.79 11.60
CA ASP A 17 4.87 -11.82 12.47
C ASP A 17 3.61 -11.36 13.19
N SER A 18 3.39 -10.05 13.30
CA SER A 18 2.21 -9.49 13.96
C SER A 18 0.92 -9.85 13.23
N TYR A 19 -0.12 -10.21 13.99
CA TYR A 19 -1.45 -10.53 13.48
C TYR A 19 -2.05 -9.48 12.52
N PRO A 20 -1.96 -8.15 12.79
CA PRO A 20 -2.51 -7.16 11.87
C PRO A 20 -1.80 -7.16 10.50
N VAL A 21 -0.48 -7.34 10.48
CA VAL A 21 0.29 -7.35 9.23
C VAL A 21 0.02 -8.63 8.45
N ARG A 22 -0.05 -9.77 9.12
CA ARG A 22 -0.44 -11.04 8.50
C ARG A 22 -1.83 -10.96 7.87
N ARG A 23 -2.80 -10.39 8.58
CA ARG A 23 -4.17 -10.19 8.07
C ARG A 23 -4.20 -9.24 6.89
N ALA A 24 -3.42 -8.15 6.94
CA ALA A 24 -3.28 -7.22 5.82
C ALA A 24 -2.68 -7.91 4.58
N ALA A 25 -1.65 -8.74 4.77
CA ALA A 25 -1.03 -9.51 3.70
C ALA A 25 -2.02 -10.52 3.07
N GLN A 26 -2.75 -11.27 3.90
CA GLN A 26 -3.79 -12.18 3.44
C GLN A 26 -4.88 -11.46 2.63
N LEU A 27 -5.33 -10.29 3.11
CA LEU A 27 -6.28 -9.46 2.38
C LEU A 27 -5.70 -8.99 1.04
N ALA A 28 -4.48 -8.44 1.03
CA ALA A 28 -3.81 -7.98 -0.17
C ALA A 28 -3.65 -9.09 -1.21
N ILE A 29 -3.21 -10.29 -0.78
CA ILE A 29 -3.09 -11.48 -1.62
C ILE A 29 -4.46 -11.88 -2.17
N SER A 30 -5.50 -11.93 -1.33
CA SER A 30 -6.84 -12.30 -1.78
C SER A 30 -7.40 -11.32 -2.82
N VAL A 31 -7.19 -10.01 -2.62
CA VAL A 31 -7.58 -8.96 -3.56
C VAL A 31 -6.75 -9.06 -4.84
N PHE A 32 -5.46 -9.34 -4.76
CA PHE A 32 -4.59 -9.48 -5.92
C PHE A 32 -4.96 -10.68 -6.79
N TYR A 33 -5.15 -11.87 -6.19
CA TYR A 33 -5.53 -13.07 -6.94
C TYR A 33 -6.95 -12.99 -7.50
N ARG A 34 -7.92 -12.52 -6.70
CA ARG A 34 -9.30 -12.28 -7.20
C ARG A 34 -9.35 -11.16 -8.23
N GLY A 35 -8.54 -10.13 -8.02
CA GLY A 35 -8.38 -8.99 -8.92
C GLY A 35 -7.78 -9.41 -10.25
N LYS A 36 -6.76 -10.27 -10.25
CA LYS A 36 -6.19 -10.84 -11.48
C LYS A 36 -7.19 -11.68 -12.26
N ALA A 37 -7.95 -12.54 -11.58
CA ALA A 37 -8.99 -13.34 -12.22
C ALA A 37 -10.07 -12.46 -12.88
N LYS A 38 -10.48 -11.37 -12.22
CA LYS A 38 -11.45 -10.42 -12.78
C LYS A 38 -10.85 -9.42 -13.76
N ALA A 39 -9.55 -9.12 -13.66
CA ALA A 39 -8.88 -8.14 -14.51
C ALA A 39 -8.84 -8.59 -15.97
N SER A 40 -8.77 -9.90 -16.22
CA SER A 40 -8.89 -10.47 -17.57
C SER A 40 -10.26 -10.25 -18.22
N GLU A 41 -11.29 -9.96 -17.42
CA GLU A 41 -12.67 -9.69 -17.88
C GLU A 41 -13.10 -8.24 -17.61
N MET A 42 -12.22 -7.41 -17.04
CA MET A 42 -12.57 -6.03 -16.67
C MET A 42 -12.51 -5.11 -17.88
N ASP A 43 -13.60 -4.35 -18.03
CA ASP A 43 -13.71 -3.26 -19.00
C ASP A 43 -12.50 -2.30 -18.87
N PRO A 44 -11.74 -2.05 -19.97
CA PRO A 44 -10.59 -1.15 -19.98
C PRO A 44 -10.89 0.24 -19.38
N GLN A 45 -12.13 0.72 -19.53
CA GLN A 45 -12.52 2.03 -19.03
C GLN A 45 -12.53 2.08 -17.50
N LYS A 46 -13.01 1.01 -16.83
CA LYS A 46 -13.02 0.92 -15.36
C LYS A 46 -11.63 0.82 -14.77
N VAL A 47 -10.72 0.13 -15.46
CA VAL A 47 -9.30 0.05 -15.06
C VAL A 47 -8.65 1.42 -15.13
N ASN A 48 -8.91 2.20 -16.18
CA ASN A 48 -8.36 3.54 -16.33
C ASN A 48 -8.89 4.51 -15.27
N THR A 49 -10.18 4.45 -14.93
CA THR A 49 -10.76 5.22 -13.83
C THR A 49 -10.13 4.85 -12.48
N PHE A 50 -9.95 3.55 -12.22
CA PHE A 50 -9.29 3.08 -11.00
C PHE A 50 -7.83 3.53 -10.92
N MET A 51 -7.05 3.43 -12.00
CA MET A 51 -5.66 3.91 -11.99
C MET A 51 -5.56 5.42 -11.79
N THR A 52 -6.51 6.20 -12.34
CA THR A 52 -6.57 7.64 -12.11
C THR A 52 -6.84 7.95 -10.64
N PHE A 53 -7.76 7.21 -10.00
CA PHE A 53 -8.03 7.32 -8.57
C PHE A 53 -6.80 6.97 -7.73
N ILE A 54 -6.14 5.84 -8.01
CA ILE A 54 -4.93 5.41 -7.29
C ILE A 54 -3.81 6.44 -7.42
N ARG A 55 -3.61 7.04 -8.61
CA ARG A 55 -2.61 8.09 -8.80
C ARG A 55 -2.90 9.31 -7.92
N ARG A 56 -4.13 9.82 -7.93
CA ARG A 56 -4.54 10.95 -7.10
C ARG A 56 -4.42 10.64 -5.61
N PHE A 57 -4.88 9.46 -5.19
CA PHE A 57 -4.75 9.01 -3.81
C PHE A 57 -3.29 8.96 -3.35
N THR A 58 -2.41 8.42 -4.21
CA THR A 58 -0.96 8.34 -3.92
C THR A 58 -0.33 9.73 -3.81
N GLN A 59 -0.71 10.67 -4.68
CA GLN A 59 -0.25 12.06 -4.60
C GLN A 59 -0.70 12.72 -3.30
N ASN A 60 -1.99 12.64 -2.96
CA ASN A 60 -2.53 13.22 -1.73
C ASN A 60 -1.91 12.60 -0.47
N LEU A 61 -1.68 11.28 -0.46
CA LEU A 61 -0.97 10.62 0.65
C LEU A 61 0.46 11.11 0.78
N LYS A 62 1.19 11.26 -0.33
CA LYS A 62 2.57 11.76 -0.32
C LYS A 62 2.63 13.17 0.27
N GLU A 63 1.74 14.06 -0.18
CA GLU A 63 1.64 15.43 0.32
C GLU A 63 1.27 15.45 1.80
N GLY A 64 0.24 14.69 2.21
CA GLY A 64 -0.16 14.59 3.62
C GLY A 64 0.92 14.04 4.54
N ILE A 65 1.69 13.05 4.10
CA ILE A 65 2.83 12.51 4.86
C ILE A 65 3.98 13.52 4.93
N GLU A 66 4.27 14.24 3.84
CA GLU A 66 5.29 15.30 3.83
C GLU A 66 4.92 16.45 4.77
N ASP A 67 3.66 16.87 4.80
CA ASP A 67 3.19 17.93 5.68
C ASP A 67 3.11 17.49 7.15
N ALA A 68 2.66 16.26 7.42
CA ALA A 68 2.74 15.69 8.76
C ALA A 68 4.19 15.62 9.26
N LYS A 69 5.13 15.24 8.39
CA LYS A 69 6.56 15.22 8.73
C LYS A 69 7.11 16.62 9.01
N LYS A 70 6.66 17.66 8.29
CA LYS A 70 7.04 19.05 8.57
C LYS A 70 6.50 19.53 9.92
N GLN A 71 5.26 19.15 10.27
CA GLN A 71 4.65 19.50 11.56
C GLN A 71 5.32 18.78 12.74
N ILE A 72 5.70 17.50 12.59
CA ILE A 72 6.40 16.74 13.65
C ILE A 72 7.84 17.22 13.86
N LYS A 73 8.46 17.83 12.85
CA LYS A 73 9.84 18.36 12.93
C LYS A 73 9.90 19.80 13.46
N LYS A 74 8.75 20.45 13.64
CA LYS A 74 8.61 21.77 14.27
C LYS A 74 8.40 21.60 15.78
#